data_AF-F5RJA7-F1
#
_entry.id   AF-F5RJA7-F1
#
_cell.length_a   1.000
_cell.length_b   1.000
_cell.length_c   1.000
_cell.angle_alpha   90.00
_cell.angle_beta   90.00
_cell.angle_gamma   90.00
#
_symmetry.space_group_name_H-M   'P 1'
#
loop_
_entity.id
_entity.type
_entity.pdbx_description
1 polymer ?
#
loop_
_entity_poly.entity_id
_entity_poly.type
_entity_poly.pdbx_seq_one_letter_code
_entity_poly.pdbx_strand_id
1 'polypeptide(L)'
;MGMRYISYIYMILEQELGMTFQSWITWFYTQGVGKTKGFSPRHDDILMFTKHKSNFIFHLDAIRIPQKFYRSINNMRGANPGNVWEFSHVHYCNKNRKSHPTQKPEGLFERMVLASSNASDTVLDPFVGSGTLLRVCQQTGRNGIGIDINPEYTTMTEERLSEAFTGFDSIDVRMKRVPNDLNHPQIREEYLKNHTEWFLKYHPDAVQEFMQEAYRKYGRTNMDNALNLFDSVPETGT
;
A
#
# COMPACT_ATOMS: atom_id res chain seq x y z
N MET A 1 18.52 -2.07 -15.61
CA MET A 1 19.48 -0.94 -15.73
C MET A 1 19.53 -0.13 -14.44
N GLY A 2 18.40 0.10 -13.75
CA GLY A 2 18.32 0.87 -12.49
C GLY A 2 19.20 0.40 -11.33
N MET A 3 19.29 -0.91 -11.04
CA MET A 3 20.09 -1.43 -9.91
C MET A 3 21.58 -1.04 -9.93
N ARG A 4 22.15 -0.69 -11.09
CA ARG A 4 23.58 -0.31 -11.18
C ARG A 4 23.89 1.02 -10.49
N TYR A 5 22.89 1.89 -10.36
CA TYR A 5 23.08 3.27 -9.91
C TYR A 5 22.62 3.52 -8.47
N ILE A 6 21.97 2.55 -7.83
CA ILE A 6 21.36 2.75 -6.51
C ILE A 6 22.42 3.11 -5.44
N SER A 7 23.59 2.49 -5.50
CA SER A 7 24.72 2.80 -4.60
C SER A 7 25.28 4.20 -4.83
N TYR A 8 25.28 4.68 -6.08
CA TYR A 8 25.70 6.06 -6.38
C TYR A 8 24.68 7.07 -5.85
N ILE A 9 23.38 6.79 -6.02
CA ILE A 9 22.32 7.64 -5.44
C ILE A 9 22.45 7.67 -3.92
N TYR A 10 22.67 6.53 -3.27
CA TYR A 10 22.92 6.48 -1.83
C TYR A 10 24.07 7.40 -1.42
N MET A 11 25.21 7.32 -2.11
CA MET A 11 26.39 8.15 -1.81
C MET A 11 26.10 9.64 -2.01
N ILE A 12 25.43 10.02 -3.11
CA ILE A 12 25.06 11.42 -3.37
C ILE A 12 24.15 11.94 -2.26
N LEU A 13 23.10 11.18 -1.90
CA LEU A 13 22.14 11.61 -0.88
C LEU A 13 22.78 11.73 0.52
N GLU A 14 23.61 10.76 0.92
CA GLU A 14 24.23 10.76 2.25
C GLU A 14 25.44 11.68 2.35
N GLN A 15 26.41 11.56 1.44
CA GLN A 15 27.73 12.18 1.56
C GLN A 15 27.77 13.59 0.96
N GLU A 16 27.08 13.82 -0.16
CA GLU A 16 27.12 15.11 -0.86
C GLU A 16 25.99 16.04 -0.40
N LEU A 17 24.79 15.51 -0.20
CA LEU A 17 23.61 16.28 0.19
C LEU A 17 23.31 16.26 1.69
N GLY A 18 24.05 15.47 2.47
CA GLY A 18 23.93 15.43 3.94
C GLY A 18 22.59 14.92 4.46
N MET A 19 21.85 14.14 3.67
CA MET A 19 20.62 13.50 4.12
C MET A 19 20.92 12.32 5.05
N THR A 20 20.03 12.04 6.00
CA THR A 20 20.16 10.88 6.89
C THR A 20 19.46 9.67 6.29
N PHE A 21 20.23 8.62 6.02
CA PHE A 21 19.72 7.31 5.63
C PHE A 21 18.91 6.67 6.77
N GLN A 22 17.73 6.15 6.45
CA GLN A 22 16.85 5.49 7.42
C GLN A 22 16.65 4.01 7.10
N SER A 23 16.40 3.67 5.83
CA SER A 23 16.13 2.30 5.45
C SER A 23 16.42 2.04 3.99
N TRP A 24 16.91 0.83 3.71
CA TRP A 24 16.95 0.26 2.37
C TRP A 24 15.83 -0.76 2.31
N ILE A 25 14.85 -0.47 1.47
CA ILE A 25 13.65 -1.28 1.29
C ILE A 25 13.78 -2.05 -0.01
N THR A 26 13.53 -3.35 0.04
CA THR A 26 13.48 -4.22 -1.13
C THR A 26 12.03 -4.45 -1.51
N TRP A 27 11.63 -3.93 -2.67
CA TRP A 27 10.34 -4.26 -3.26
C TRP A 27 10.47 -5.54 -4.08
N PHE A 28 9.95 -6.64 -3.54
CA PHE A 28 9.89 -7.94 -4.19
C PHE A 28 8.63 -8.07 -5.06
N TYR A 29 8.81 -8.63 -6.26
CA TYR A 29 7.74 -8.95 -7.20
C TYR A 29 8.00 -10.30 -7.89
N THR A 30 6.93 -11.04 -8.16
CA THR A 30 7.02 -12.40 -8.70
C THR A 30 7.22 -12.45 -10.22
N GLN A 31 6.73 -11.44 -10.93
CA GLN A 31 6.73 -11.37 -12.39
C GLN A 31 7.90 -10.55 -12.93
N GLY A 32 8.58 -11.07 -13.95
CA GLY A 32 9.65 -10.35 -14.63
C GLY A 32 10.39 -11.20 -15.65
N VAL A 33 11.19 -10.55 -16.49
CA VAL A 33 11.99 -11.21 -17.53
C VAL A 33 12.88 -12.29 -16.89
N GLY A 34 12.82 -13.50 -17.42
CA GLY A 34 13.67 -14.61 -17.03
C GLY A 34 15.05 -14.51 -17.66
N LYS A 35 16.09 -14.89 -16.92
CA LYS A 35 17.45 -15.05 -17.46
C LYS A 35 17.75 -16.52 -17.67
N THR A 36 18.49 -16.82 -18.74
CA THR A 36 19.04 -18.16 -19.00
C THR A 36 20.36 -18.41 -18.27
N LYS A 37 21.05 -17.35 -17.83
CA LYS A 37 22.28 -17.41 -17.02
C LYS A 37 22.20 -16.41 -15.85
N GLY A 38 22.54 -16.87 -14.65
CA GLY A 38 22.46 -16.09 -13.41
C GLY A 38 21.03 -15.95 -12.85
N PHE A 39 20.87 -15.17 -11.78
CA PHE A 39 19.57 -14.97 -11.14
C PHE A 39 18.74 -13.92 -11.86
N SER A 40 17.47 -14.26 -12.10
CA SER A 40 16.50 -13.35 -12.69
C SER A 40 16.16 -12.24 -11.68
N PRO A 41 16.13 -10.96 -12.08
CA PRO A 41 15.78 -9.88 -11.17
C PRO A 41 14.33 -10.02 -10.73
N ARG A 42 14.09 -9.96 -9.42
CA ARG A 42 12.76 -10.09 -8.79
C ARG A 42 12.53 -9.02 -7.72
N HIS A 43 13.35 -7.98 -7.74
CA HIS A 43 13.18 -6.85 -6.87
C HIS A 43 13.68 -5.57 -7.50
N ASP A 44 13.13 -4.47 -6.99
CA ASP A 44 13.69 -3.13 -7.10
C ASP A 44 13.97 -2.60 -5.69
N ASP A 45 14.81 -1.57 -5.61
CA ASP A 45 15.26 -0.97 -4.36
C ASP A 45 14.61 0.40 -4.14
N ILE A 46 14.22 0.67 -2.90
CA ILE A 46 13.67 1.95 -2.45
C ILE A 46 14.54 2.43 -1.30
N LEU A 47 15.16 3.60 -1.48
CA LEU A 47 15.96 4.23 -0.44
C LEU A 47 15.13 5.25 0.33
N MET A 48 15.05 5.10 1.64
CA MET A 48 14.40 6.07 2.53
C MET A 48 15.48 6.96 3.17
N PHE A 49 15.39 8.25 2.85
CA PHE A 49 16.22 9.30 3.44
C PHE A 49 15.37 10.35 4.12
N THR A 50 15.95 11.03 5.11
CA THR A 50 15.28 12.09 5.89
C THR A 50 16.23 13.25 6.10
N LYS A 51 15.67 14.45 6.37
CA LYS A 51 16.47 15.63 6.67
C LYS A 51 17.15 15.56 8.05
N HIS A 52 16.54 14.87 9.01
CA HIS A 52 17.03 14.74 10.37
C HIS A 52 16.98 13.28 10.81
N LYS A 53 17.99 12.86 11.58
CA LYS A 53 18.14 11.47 12.02
C LYS A 53 16.96 10.92 12.84
N SER A 54 16.39 11.73 13.73
CA SER A 54 15.33 11.30 14.65
C SER A 54 14.06 12.13 14.57
N ASN A 55 14.13 13.36 14.06
CA ASN A 55 12.98 14.25 13.93
C ASN A 55 12.38 14.14 12.52
N PHE A 56 11.60 13.08 12.30
CA PHE A 56 10.86 12.87 11.06
C PHE A 56 9.53 12.16 11.35
N ILE A 57 8.58 12.32 10.45
CA ILE A 57 7.26 11.68 10.56
C ILE A 57 7.40 10.19 10.20
N PHE A 58 6.92 9.32 11.09
CA PHE A 58 6.82 7.89 10.82
C PHE A 58 5.62 7.24 11.52
N HIS A 59 4.52 7.08 10.80
CA HIS A 59 3.28 6.49 11.29
C HIS A 59 3.28 4.97 11.12
N LEU A 60 4.03 4.26 11.97
CA LEU A 60 4.11 2.79 11.90
C LEU A 60 2.73 2.12 11.95
N ASP A 61 1.84 2.60 12.82
CA ASP A 61 0.50 2.03 13.00
C ASP A 61 -0.37 2.11 11.74
N ALA A 62 -0.12 3.09 10.86
CA ALA A 62 -0.85 3.25 9.61
C ALA A 62 -0.45 2.24 8.51
N ILE A 63 0.67 1.53 8.71
CA ILE A 63 1.23 0.60 7.73
C ILE A 63 1.47 -0.81 8.28
N ARG A 64 0.92 -1.10 9.46
CA ARG A 64 1.04 -2.43 10.06
C ARG A 64 0.34 -3.49 9.22
N ILE A 65 0.78 -4.73 9.42
CA ILE A 65 0.30 -5.89 8.70
C ILE A 65 -0.38 -6.88 9.67
N PRO A 66 -1.57 -7.41 9.32
CA PRO A 66 -2.23 -8.44 10.10
C PRO A 66 -1.34 -9.67 10.35
N GLN A 67 -1.44 -10.21 11.57
CA GLN A 67 -0.69 -11.39 11.98
C GLN A 67 -1.43 -12.67 11.62
N LYS A 68 -0.68 -13.77 11.43
CA LYS A 68 -1.26 -15.10 11.15
C LYS A 68 -2.00 -15.68 12.35
N PHE A 69 -1.62 -15.26 13.56
CA PHE A 69 -2.17 -15.72 14.83
C PHE A 69 -2.54 -14.51 15.68
N TYR A 70 -3.63 -14.62 16.42
CA TYR A 70 -4.09 -13.62 17.36
C TYR A 70 -3.11 -13.49 18.53
N ARG A 71 -2.80 -12.24 18.92
CA ARG A 71 -1.94 -11.94 20.07
C ARG A 71 -2.57 -10.85 20.92
N SER A 72 -2.95 -11.20 22.16
CA SER A 72 -3.54 -10.28 23.13
C SER A 72 -2.60 -9.12 23.49
N ILE A 73 -1.30 -9.39 23.63
CA ILE A 73 -0.29 -8.40 24.05
C ILE A 73 -0.03 -7.31 22.99
N ASN A 74 -0.29 -7.59 21.71
CA ASN A 74 -0.12 -6.62 20.61
C ASN A 74 -1.45 -6.13 20.01
N ASN A 75 -2.54 -6.34 20.75
CA ASN A 75 -3.89 -5.78 20.56
C ASN A 75 -4.28 -5.44 19.12
N MET A 76 -4.43 -6.46 18.26
CA MET A 76 -5.03 -6.37 16.91
C MET A 76 -4.36 -5.43 15.88
N ARG A 77 -3.48 -4.51 16.27
CA ARG A 77 -2.93 -3.47 15.38
C ARG A 77 -1.94 -4.00 14.35
N GLY A 78 -1.51 -5.25 14.47
CA GLY A 78 -0.65 -5.92 13.49
C GLY A 78 0.86 -5.76 13.75
N ALA A 79 1.66 -6.37 12.88
CA ALA A 79 3.11 -6.37 12.92
C ALA A 79 3.69 -5.25 12.04
N ASN A 80 4.93 -4.84 12.33
CA ASN A 80 5.69 -3.99 11.42
C ASN A 80 5.86 -4.72 10.07
N PRO A 81 5.64 -4.06 8.91
CA PRO A 81 5.76 -4.71 7.59
C PRO A 81 7.17 -5.18 7.25
N GLY A 82 8.18 -4.72 7.98
CA GLY A 82 9.60 -4.91 7.66
C GLY A 82 10.05 -4.02 6.51
N ASN A 83 11.24 -4.28 5.98
CA ASN A 83 11.81 -3.58 4.82
C ASN A 83 11.84 -4.46 3.55
N VAL A 84 11.19 -5.62 3.55
CA VAL A 84 10.98 -6.42 2.34
C VAL A 84 9.49 -6.42 2.04
N TRP A 85 9.12 -5.74 0.97
CA TRP A 85 7.73 -5.47 0.61
C TRP A 85 7.34 -6.25 -0.62
N GLU A 86 6.26 -7.02 -0.51
CA GLU A 86 5.75 -7.80 -1.62
C GLU A 86 4.54 -7.10 -2.24
N PHE A 87 4.73 -6.59 -3.46
CA PHE A 87 3.67 -6.01 -4.27
C PHE A 87 3.83 -6.50 -5.71
N SER A 88 2.73 -6.93 -6.33
CA SER A 88 2.77 -7.29 -7.75
C SER A 88 2.90 -6.04 -8.62
N HIS A 89 3.50 -6.20 -9.79
CA HIS A 89 3.39 -5.20 -10.84
C HIS A 89 1.94 -5.02 -11.29
N VAL A 90 1.63 -3.84 -11.84
CA VAL A 90 0.32 -3.57 -12.45
C VAL A 90 0.18 -4.45 -13.69
N HIS A 91 -0.68 -5.46 -13.60
CA HIS A 91 -0.91 -6.42 -14.68
C HIS A 91 -1.66 -5.78 -15.85
N TYR A 92 -1.51 -6.33 -17.07
CA TYR A 92 -2.08 -5.73 -18.28
C TYR A 92 -3.61 -5.61 -18.27
N CYS A 93 -4.29 -6.51 -17.54
CA CYS A 93 -5.75 -6.52 -17.39
C CYS A 93 -6.27 -5.75 -16.16
N ASN A 94 -5.38 -5.11 -15.39
CA ASN A 94 -5.80 -4.31 -14.25
C ASN A 94 -6.58 -3.07 -14.76
N LYS A 95 -7.76 -2.82 -14.17
CA LYS A 95 -8.65 -1.72 -14.58
C LYS A 95 -8.02 -0.34 -14.37
N ASN A 96 -7.15 -0.19 -13.37
CA ASN A 96 -6.44 1.05 -13.06
C ASN A 96 -5.16 1.21 -13.88
N ARG A 97 -4.86 0.30 -14.82
CA ARG A 97 -3.68 0.39 -15.68
C ARG A 97 -3.85 1.54 -16.68
N LYS A 98 -2.81 2.36 -16.80
CA LYS A 98 -2.67 3.38 -17.83
C LYS A 98 -1.67 2.95 -18.90
N SER A 99 -1.61 3.71 -19.99
CA SER A 99 -0.71 3.42 -21.13
C SER A 99 0.78 3.62 -20.79
N HIS A 100 1.12 4.14 -19.61
CA HIS A 100 2.49 4.30 -19.17
C HIS A 100 3.23 2.95 -19.02
N PRO A 101 4.44 2.79 -19.60
CA PRO A 101 5.12 1.50 -19.68
C PRO A 101 5.59 0.95 -18.32
N THR A 102 5.81 1.84 -17.35
CA THR A 102 6.42 1.49 -16.05
C THR A 102 5.59 1.99 -14.86
N GLN A 103 4.26 2.05 -15.01
CA GLN A 103 3.34 2.39 -13.92
C GLN A 103 3.66 1.56 -12.67
N LYS A 104 3.81 2.26 -11.54
CA LYS A 104 4.07 1.63 -10.24
C LYS A 104 2.76 1.31 -9.53
N PRO A 105 2.73 0.23 -8.72
CA PRO A 105 1.56 -0.17 -7.95
C PRO A 105 1.17 0.88 -6.91
N GLU A 106 -0.11 1.20 -6.80
CA GLU A 106 -0.67 2.17 -5.85
C GLU A 106 -0.46 1.74 -4.40
N GLY A 107 -0.59 0.46 -4.05
CA GLY A 107 -0.38 -0.04 -2.68
C GLY A 107 1.05 0.15 -2.16
N LEU A 108 2.03 0.20 -3.08
CA LEU A 108 3.43 0.52 -2.72
C LEU A 108 3.55 1.99 -2.30
N PHE A 109 2.93 2.90 -3.06
CA PHE A 109 2.91 4.33 -2.76
C PHE A 109 2.07 4.65 -1.54
N GLU A 110 0.93 3.98 -1.36
CA GLU A 110 0.09 4.08 -0.17
C GLU A 110 0.92 3.85 1.09
N ARG A 111 1.70 2.76 1.14
CA ARG A 111 2.57 2.49 2.29
C ARG A 111 3.56 3.63 2.56
N MET A 112 4.22 4.15 1.52
CA MET A 112 5.20 5.24 1.68
C MET A 112 4.52 6.52 2.18
N VAL A 113 3.39 6.90 1.58
CA VAL A 113 2.64 8.12 1.93
C VAL A 113 2.08 8.04 3.35
N LEU A 114 1.43 6.93 3.70
CA LEU A 114 0.85 6.75 5.04
C LEU A 114 1.92 6.72 6.12
N ALA A 115 3.09 6.11 5.86
CA ALA A 115 4.18 6.08 6.82
C ALA A 115 4.80 7.47 7.03
N SER A 116 5.00 8.25 5.97
CA SER A 116 5.92 9.40 6.01
C SER A 116 5.25 10.77 5.88
N SER A 117 3.92 10.85 5.98
CA SER A 117 3.19 12.13 5.90
C SER A 117 1.92 12.16 6.76
N ASN A 118 1.53 13.35 7.21
CA ASN A 118 0.22 13.62 7.77
C ASN A 118 -0.80 13.90 6.66
N ALA A 119 -2.08 13.84 7.00
CA ALA A 119 -3.11 14.39 6.11
C ALA A 119 -2.87 15.91 5.92
N SER A 120 -3.21 16.43 4.74
CA SER A 120 -2.95 17.80 4.28
C SER A 120 -1.47 18.16 4.03
N ASP A 121 -0.50 17.30 4.37
CA ASP A 121 0.89 17.49 3.95
C ASP A 121 0.99 17.48 2.42
N THR A 122 2.04 18.11 1.90
CA THR A 122 2.36 18.12 0.47
C THR A 122 3.40 17.07 0.15
N VAL A 123 3.13 16.22 -0.84
CA VAL A 123 4.04 15.19 -1.35
C VAL A 123 4.39 15.49 -2.80
N LEU A 124 5.69 15.41 -3.13
CA LEU A 124 6.22 15.72 -4.46
C LEU A 124 6.67 14.45 -5.17
N ASP A 125 6.26 14.30 -6.43
CA ASP A 125 6.87 13.37 -7.39
C ASP A 125 7.42 14.16 -8.58
N PRO A 126 8.75 14.32 -8.69
CA PRO A 126 9.35 15.06 -9.81
C PRO A 126 9.40 14.24 -11.11
N PHE A 127 8.94 12.99 -11.10
CA PHE A 127 8.90 12.08 -12.25
C PHE A 127 7.57 11.31 -12.28
N VAL A 128 6.46 12.07 -12.28
CA VAL A 128 5.13 11.57 -11.91
C VAL A 128 4.58 10.47 -12.83
N GLY A 129 4.99 10.43 -14.10
CA GLY A 129 4.61 9.39 -15.06
C GLY A 129 3.10 9.18 -15.14
N SER A 130 2.62 8.03 -14.68
CA SER A 130 1.19 7.66 -14.70
C SER A 130 0.33 8.24 -13.58
N GLY A 131 0.87 9.13 -12.74
CA GLY A 131 0.09 9.76 -11.68
C GLY A 131 -0.11 8.93 -10.41
N THR A 132 0.66 7.86 -10.21
CA THR A 132 0.45 6.92 -9.09
C THR A 132 0.51 7.63 -7.73
N LEU A 133 1.53 8.47 -7.48
CA LEU A 133 1.62 9.23 -6.23
C LEU A 133 0.39 10.12 -6.04
N LEU A 134 0.02 10.89 -7.06
CA LEU A 134 -1.06 11.88 -6.95
C LEU A 134 -2.40 11.21 -6.69
N ARG A 135 -2.65 10.05 -7.33
CA ARG A 135 -3.85 9.26 -7.08
C ARG A 135 -3.91 8.77 -5.63
N VAL A 136 -2.79 8.29 -5.08
CA VAL A 136 -2.70 7.92 -3.65
C VAL A 136 -2.92 9.14 -2.74
N CYS A 137 -2.33 10.29 -3.07
CA CYS A 137 -2.51 11.52 -2.29
C CYS A 137 -3.99 11.97 -2.25
N GLN A 138 -4.67 11.94 -3.40
CA GLN A 138 -6.10 12.26 -3.52
C GLN A 138 -6.96 11.42 -2.56
N GLN A 139 -6.69 10.12 -2.47
CA GLN A 139 -7.50 9.20 -1.66
C GLN A 139 -7.11 9.18 -0.18
N THR A 140 -5.86 9.52 0.11
CA THR A 140 -5.36 9.58 1.50
C THR A 140 -5.49 10.99 2.09
N GLY A 141 -6.01 11.97 1.36
CA GLY A 141 -6.19 13.33 1.84
C GLY A 141 -4.88 14.11 2.02
N ARG A 142 -3.92 13.90 1.11
CA ARG A 142 -2.67 14.68 1.00
C ARG A 142 -2.72 15.57 -0.23
N ASN A 143 -1.98 16.67 -0.21
CA ASN A 143 -1.74 17.48 -1.39
C ASN A 143 -0.61 16.84 -2.21
N GLY A 144 -0.82 16.63 -3.51
CA GLY A 144 0.19 16.06 -4.40
C GLY A 144 0.68 17.08 -5.42
N ILE A 145 1.99 17.14 -5.64
CA ILE A 145 2.59 17.90 -6.75
C ILE A 145 3.32 16.88 -7.64
N GLY A 146 2.95 16.83 -8.91
CA GLY A 146 3.57 15.96 -9.90
C GLY A 146 4.22 16.78 -11.01
N ILE A 147 5.42 16.39 -11.41
CA ILE A 147 6.14 16.99 -12.54
C ILE A 147 6.52 15.86 -13.49
N ASP A 148 6.27 16.05 -14.79
CA ASP A 148 6.84 15.21 -15.83
C ASP A 148 7.28 16.09 -17.01
N ILE A 149 8.34 15.67 -17.69
CA ILE A 149 8.80 16.35 -18.90
C ILE A 149 7.92 16.00 -20.11
N ASN A 150 7.26 14.83 -20.07
CA ASN A 150 6.38 14.38 -21.15
C ASN A 150 4.96 14.95 -20.95
N PRO A 151 4.48 15.84 -21.83
CA PRO A 151 3.14 16.39 -21.73
C PRO A 151 2.03 15.32 -21.79
N GLU A 152 2.25 14.22 -22.51
CA GLU A 152 1.30 13.11 -22.59
C GLU A 152 1.09 12.44 -21.21
N TYR A 153 2.15 12.35 -20.41
CA TYR A 153 2.07 11.77 -19.06
C TYR A 153 1.37 12.70 -18.07
N THR A 154 1.57 14.02 -18.21
CA THR A 154 0.80 15.00 -17.44
C THR A 154 -0.69 14.93 -17.78
N THR A 155 -1.05 14.90 -19.07
CA THR A 155 -2.44 14.75 -19.53
C THR A 155 -3.07 13.44 -19.02
N MET A 156 -2.36 12.31 -19.16
CA MET A 156 -2.80 11.01 -18.64
C MET A 156 -3.02 11.03 -17.12
N THR A 157 -2.17 11.76 -16.39
CA THR A 157 -2.29 11.92 -14.95
C THR A 157 -3.53 12.73 -14.59
N GLU A 158 -3.79 13.84 -15.28
CA GLU A 158 -5.00 14.65 -15.09
C GLU A 158 -6.28 13.85 -15.36
N GLU A 159 -6.33 13.12 -16.48
CA GLU A 159 -7.43 12.21 -16.82
C GLU A 159 -7.64 11.18 -15.71
N ARG A 160 -6.57 10.50 -15.27
CA ARG A 160 -6.64 9.53 -14.17
C ARG A 160 -7.20 10.13 -12.88
N LEU A 161 -6.82 11.37 -12.54
CA LEU A 161 -7.28 12.03 -11.33
C LEU A 161 -8.77 12.43 -11.39
N SER A 162 -9.32 12.59 -12.59
CA SER A 162 -10.75 12.86 -12.82
C SER A 162 -11.63 11.60 -12.73
N GLU A 163 -11.04 10.41 -12.80
CA GLU A 163 -11.77 9.14 -12.73
C GLU A 163 -12.26 8.82 -11.32
N ALA A 164 -13.46 8.21 -11.22
CA ALA A 164 -14.01 7.72 -9.97
C ALA A 164 -13.04 6.73 -9.27
N PHE A 165 -12.95 6.81 -7.95
CA PHE A 165 -12.12 5.89 -7.18
C PHE A 165 -12.88 4.62 -6.84
N THR A 166 -12.33 3.48 -7.25
CA THR A 166 -12.92 2.15 -7.02
C THR A 166 -12.05 1.25 -6.14
N GLY A 167 -10.97 1.78 -5.55
CA GLY A 167 -9.93 1.01 -4.86
C GLY A 167 -8.56 1.13 -5.56
N PHE A 168 -7.50 0.84 -4.81
CA PHE A 168 -6.12 0.81 -5.34
C PHE A 168 -5.85 -0.42 -6.20
N ASP A 169 -4.90 -0.29 -7.14
CA ASP A 169 -4.56 -1.34 -8.11
C ASP A 169 -3.80 -2.54 -7.51
N SER A 170 -3.39 -2.43 -6.25
CA SER A 170 -2.54 -3.38 -5.55
C SER A 170 -2.64 -3.20 -4.04
N ILE A 171 -2.49 -4.32 -3.32
CA ILE A 171 -2.50 -4.40 -1.87
C ILE A 171 -1.40 -5.35 -1.42
N ASP A 172 -0.82 -5.14 -0.25
CA ASP A 172 0.06 -6.16 0.34
C ASP A 172 -0.78 -7.39 0.66
N VAL A 173 -0.41 -8.53 0.08
CA VAL A 173 -1.15 -9.80 0.21
C VAL A 173 -1.40 -10.20 1.68
N ARG A 174 -0.54 -9.73 2.59
CA ARG A 174 -0.64 -10.01 4.03
C ARG A 174 -1.75 -9.20 4.70
N MET A 175 -2.24 -8.12 4.10
CA MET A 175 -3.38 -7.33 4.58
C MET A 175 -4.70 -8.09 4.50
N LYS A 176 -4.79 -9.12 3.64
CA LYS A 176 -5.98 -9.99 3.54
C LYS A 176 -5.99 -11.15 4.54
N ARG A 177 -4.98 -11.26 5.42
CA ARG A 177 -4.88 -12.40 6.36
C ARG A 177 -5.99 -12.37 7.39
N VAL A 178 -6.64 -13.51 7.54
CA VAL A 178 -7.52 -13.82 8.68
C VAL A 178 -6.73 -14.65 9.70
N PRO A 179 -6.70 -14.29 11.00
CA PRO A 179 -5.99 -15.07 12.03
C PRO A 179 -6.46 -16.53 12.14
N ASN A 180 -5.57 -17.46 12.50
CA ASN A 180 -5.87 -18.89 12.57
C ASN A 180 -6.69 -19.31 13.79
N ASP A 181 -6.62 -18.56 14.88
CA ASP A 181 -6.92 -18.99 16.24
C ASP A 181 -7.91 -18.04 16.96
N LEU A 182 -8.73 -17.33 16.19
CA LEU A 182 -9.71 -16.36 16.69
C LEU A 182 -11.04 -17.03 17.08
N ASN A 183 -10.99 -17.85 18.13
CA ASN A 183 -12.10 -18.72 18.53
C ASN A 183 -13.20 -18.03 19.34
N HIS A 184 -12.88 -16.92 20.01
CA HIS A 184 -13.83 -16.22 20.89
C HIS A 184 -14.75 -15.30 20.05
N PRO A 185 -16.09 -15.48 20.07
CA PRO A 185 -16.99 -14.75 19.17
C PRO A 185 -16.92 -13.23 19.29
N GLN A 186 -16.90 -12.70 20.52
CA GLN A 186 -16.85 -11.24 20.75
C GLN A 186 -15.55 -10.62 20.21
N ILE A 187 -14.41 -11.24 20.54
CA ILE A 187 -13.09 -10.81 20.05
C ILE A 187 -13.02 -10.93 18.53
N ARG A 188 -13.66 -11.96 17.95
CA ARG A 188 -13.73 -12.15 16.50
C ARG A 188 -14.49 -11.03 15.81
N GLU A 189 -15.68 -10.70 16.28
CA GLU A 189 -16.50 -9.63 15.71
C GLU A 189 -15.76 -8.28 15.76
N GLU A 190 -15.20 -7.96 16.94
CA GLU A 190 -14.39 -6.75 17.13
C GLU A 190 -13.18 -6.71 16.19
N TYR A 191 -12.44 -7.82 16.07
CA TYR A 191 -11.30 -7.91 15.17
C TYR A 191 -11.70 -7.72 13.71
N LEU A 192 -12.78 -8.37 13.24
CA LEU A 192 -13.19 -8.27 11.84
C LEU A 192 -13.58 -6.83 11.48
N LYS A 193 -14.30 -6.15 12.38
CA LYS A 193 -14.61 -4.72 12.25
C LYS A 193 -13.32 -3.88 12.18
N ASN A 194 -12.46 -4.00 13.20
CA ASN A 194 -11.20 -3.26 13.27
C ASN A 194 -10.30 -3.55 12.06
N HIS A 195 -10.30 -4.78 11.54
CA HIS A 195 -9.49 -5.16 10.39
C HIS A 195 -9.92 -4.39 9.14
N THR A 196 -11.23 -4.28 8.90
CA THR A 196 -11.76 -3.48 7.79
C THR A 196 -11.45 -1.99 7.94
N GLU A 197 -11.63 -1.44 9.16
CA GLU A 197 -11.41 -0.02 9.43
C GLU A 197 -9.93 0.40 9.39
N TRP A 198 -9.02 -0.49 9.79
CA TRP A 198 -7.59 -0.16 9.90
C TRP A 198 -6.79 -0.61 8.68
N PHE A 199 -6.90 -1.89 8.30
CA PHE A 199 -6.07 -2.45 7.24
C PHE A 199 -6.69 -2.29 5.86
N LEU A 200 -8.03 -2.38 5.73
CA LEU A 200 -8.70 -2.32 4.43
C LEU A 200 -9.36 -0.96 4.15
N LYS A 201 -9.01 0.08 4.93
CA LYS A 201 -9.59 1.42 4.84
C LYS A 201 -9.64 1.98 3.41
N TYR A 202 -8.56 1.80 2.64
CA TYR A 202 -8.44 2.28 1.26
C TYR A 202 -8.55 1.15 0.21
N HIS A 203 -8.97 -0.04 0.65
CA HIS A 203 -9.10 -1.25 -0.18
C HIS A 203 -10.52 -1.85 -0.06
N PRO A 204 -11.58 -1.09 -0.39
CA PRO A 204 -12.96 -1.55 -0.25
C PRO A 204 -13.25 -2.81 -1.09
N ASP A 205 -12.57 -2.96 -2.23
CA ASP A 205 -12.62 -4.12 -3.11
C ASP A 205 -12.09 -5.42 -2.46
N ALA A 206 -11.21 -5.31 -1.46
CA ALA A 206 -10.67 -6.44 -0.73
C ALA A 206 -11.54 -6.89 0.46
N VAL A 207 -12.50 -6.06 0.90
CA VAL A 207 -13.32 -6.34 2.10
C VAL A 207 -14.18 -7.58 1.91
N GLN A 208 -14.82 -7.73 0.74
CA GLN A 208 -15.69 -8.87 0.46
C GLN A 208 -14.90 -10.20 0.50
N GLU A 209 -13.74 -10.26 -0.14
CA GLU A 209 -12.86 -11.43 -0.15
C GLU A 209 -12.39 -11.78 1.28
N PHE A 210 -11.98 -10.77 2.05
CA PHE A 210 -11.59 -10.94 3.44
C PHE A 210 -12.71 -11.51 4.31
N MET A 211 -13.94 -10.99 4.18
CA MET A 211 -15.10 -11.47 4.94
C MET A 211 -15.49 -12.91 4.54
N GLN A 212 -15.39 -13.24 3.25
CA GLN A 212 -15.61 -14.62 2.78
C GLN A 212 -14.57 -15.59 3.34
N GLU A 213 -13.30 -15.22 3.38
CA GLU A 213 -12.24 -15.99 4.06
C GLU A 213 -12.56 -16.18 5.54
N ALA A 214 -12.94 -15.10 6.23
CA ALA A 214 -13.29 -15.16 7.65
C ALA A 214 -14.47 -16.09 7.90
N TYR A 215 -15.53 -16.00 7.09
CA TYR A 215 -16.68 -16.88 7.17
C TYR A 215 -16.31 -18.34 6.91
N ARG A 216 -15.50 -18.61 5.87
CA ARG A 216 -15.02 -19.96 5.53
C ARG A 216 -14.24 -20.58 6.69
N LYS A 217 -13.42 -19.76 7.35
CA LYS A 217 -12.53 -20.19 8.41
C LYS A 217 -13.25 -20.43 9.74
N TYR A 218 -14.27 -19.63 10.02
CA TYR A 218 -14.89 -19.58 11.34
C TYR A 218 -16.28 -20.23 11.41
N GLY A 219 -17.00 -20.39 10.29
CA GLY A 219 -18.24 -21.17 10.18
C GLY A 219 -19.45 -20.65 10.99
N ARG A 220 -20.66 -21.12 10.62
CA ARG A 220 -21.99 -20.54 10.93
C ARG A 220 -22.39 -20.33 12.39
N THR A 221 -21.75 -20.93 13.38
CA THR A 221 -22.38 -21.01 14.72
C THR A 221 -22.50 -19.67 15.47
N ASN A 222 -21.99 -18.53 14.93
CA ASN A 222 -21.94 -17.25 15.64
C ASN A 222 -21.94 -15.98 14.73
N MET A 223 -22.56 -15.94 13.54
CA MET A 223 -22.44 -14.77 12.62
C MET A 223 -23.74 -14.16 12.08
N ASP A 224 -24.93 -14.64 12.46
CA ASP A 224 -26.19 -14.05 11.96
C ASP A 224 -26.42 -12.59 12.40
N ASN A 225 -25.66 -12.08 13.38
CA ASN A 225 -25.73 -10.68 13.82
C ASN A 225 -24.78 -9.72 13.08
N ALA A 226 -23.69 -10.21 12.47
CA ALA A 226 -22.65 -9.34 11.89
C ALA A 226 -22.97 -8.89 10.45
N LEU A 227 -23.72 -9.69 9.70
CA LEU A 227 -24.17 -9.35 8.34
C LEU A 227 -25.23 -8.22 8.34
N ASN A 228 -26.11 -8.18 9.34
CA ASN A 228 -27.16 -7.17 9.46
C ASN A 228 -26.65 -5.75 9.74
N LEU A 229 -25.39 -5.57 10.15
CA LEU A 229 -24.79 -4.25 10.37
C LEU A 229 -24.37 -3.55 9.06
N PHE A 230 -24.09 -4.30 7.99
CA PHE A 230 -23.56 -3.74 6.74
C PHE A 230 -24.62 -3.41 5.69
N ASP A 231 -25.84 -3.94 5.83
CA ASP A 231 -27.00 -3.52 5.04
C ASP A 231 -27.53 -2.12 5.44
N SER A 232 -26.87 -1.43 6.39
CA SER A 232 -27.22 -0.09 6.87
C SER A 232 -26.30 1.04 6.40
N VAL A 233 -25.38 0.77 5.47
CA VAL A 233 -24.62 1.85 4.81
C VAL A 233 -25.60 2.59 3.88
N PRO A 234 -25.89 3.89 4.11
CA PRO A 234 -26.78 4.62 3.23
C PRO A 234 -26.14 4.68 1.85
N GLU A 235 -26.91 4.35 0.80
CA GLU A 235 -26.59 4.78 -0.55
C GLU A 235 -26.36 6.29 -0.48
N THR A 236 -25.12 6.73 -0.72
CA THR A 236 -24.84 8.15 -0.86
C THR A 236 -25.56 8.62 -2.12
N GLY A 237 -26.72 9.22 -1.92
CA GLY A 237 -27.48 9.92 -2.95
C GLY A 237 -26.65 11.03 -3.57
N THR A 238 -26.77 11.10 -4.90
CA THR A 238 -26.49 12.21 -5.84
C THR A 238 -25.82 13.47 -5.32
#